data_AF-A0A421J651-F1
#
_entry.id   AF-A0A421J651-F1
#
_cell.length_a   1.000
_cell.length_b   1.000
_cell.length_c   1.000
_cell.angle_alpha   90.00
_cell.angle_beta   90.00
_cell.angle_gamma   90.00
#
_symmetry.space_group_name_H-M   'P 1'
#
loop_
_entity.id
_entity.type
_entity.pdbx_description
1 polymer ?
#
loop_
_entity_poly.entity_id
_entity_poly.type
_entity_poly.pdbx_seq_one_letter_code
_entity_poly.pdbx_strand_id
1 'polypeptide(L)'
;MADNEPPTDAKSLMSIYKRSGAFDQQRKRLLEDFKTSEAHKNLLLKLQMMLDNKVKNDPSILAKNRGKMGALIQGEIVNQHSATNEAGLLGIVDKDIQEKIIESPNFRLLIESEIKDIRRKVLGISDEDYKKMVEEEENEKLKMQEEARRKATERAQEERDREERDRDIAYKNNFKVKKPASKPFKAPRIKFAARDGREDDKEPRPLMY
;
A
#
# COMPACT_ATOMS: atom_id res chain seq x y z
N MET A 1 17.35 -19.94 40.94
CA MET A 1 15.98 -19.99 40.39
C MET A 1 16.08 -19.29 39.06
N ALA A 2 15.94 -20.02 37.96
CA ALA A 2 16.09 -19.44 36.62
C ALA A 2 14.86 -18.56 36.34
N ASP A 3 15.13 -17.35 35.88
CA ASP A 3 14.12 -16.38 35.48
C ASP A 3 13.21 -16.99 34.40
N ASN A 4 12.03 -17.45 34.80
CA ASN A 4 10.97 -17.88 33.89
C ASN A 4 10.31 -16.62 33.34
N GLU A 5 11.04 -15.87 32.51
CA GLU A 5 10.38 -14.88 31.67
C GLU A 5 9.44 -15.61 30.69
N PRO A 6 8.19 -15.17 30.56
CA PRO A 6 7.26 -15.76 29.62
C PRO A 6 7.86 -15.66 28.21
N PRO A 7 7.82 -16.74 27.42
CA PRO A 7 8.53 -16.79 26.15
C PRO A 7 7.80 -15.90 25.14
N THR A 8 8.28 -14.67 25.01
CA THR A 8 7.69 -13.62 24.15
C THR A 8 8.43 -13.45 22.82
N ASP A 9 9.43 -14.29 22.56
CA ASP A 9 10.17 -14.28 21.30
C ASP A 9 9.29 -14.73 20.12
N ALA A 10 9.64 -14.30 18.90
CA ALA A 10 8.83 -14.60 17.72
C ALA A 10 8.71 -16.12 17.46
N LYS A 11 9.75 -16.92 17.78
CA LYS A 11 9.73 -18.37 17.54
C LYS A 11 8.85 -19.09 18.56
N SER A 12 8.88 -18.68 19.84
CA SER A 12 7.97 -19.23 20.84
C SER A 12 6.51 -18.90 20.53
N LEU A 13 6.20 -17.64 20.18
CA LEU A 13 4.84 -17.22 19.85
C LEU A 13 4.31 -17.97 18.63
N MET A 14 5.15 -18.21 17.61
CA MET A 14 4.78 -19.06 16.47
C MET A 14 4.50 -20.51 16.91
N SER A 15 5.30 -21.07 17.80
CA SER A 15 5.10 -22.43 18.33
C SER A 15 3.79 -22.54 19.11
N ILE A 16 3.49 -21.54 19.94
CA ILE A 16 2.25 -21.46 20.72
C ILE A 16 1.05 -21.28 19.80
N TYR A 17 1.15 -20.41 18.79
CA TYR A 17 0.10 -20.24 17.78
C TYR A 17 -0.23 -21.54 17.05
N LYS A 18 0.79 -22.29 16.63
CA LYS A 18 0.59 -23.62 16.03
C LYS A 18 -0.04 -24.61 17.00
N ARG A 19 0.39 -24.63 18.27
CA ARG A 19 -0.11 -25.56 19.30
C ARG A 19 -1.52 -25.23 19.76
N SER A 20 -1.91 -23.95 19.75
CA SER A 20 -3.24 -23.48 20.15
C SER A 20 -4.37 -23.98 19.23
N GLY A 21 -4.02 -24.48 18.04
CA GLY A 21 -4.99 -24.91 17.03
C GLY A 21 -5.52 -23.78 16.15
N ALA A 22 -5.27 -22.51 16.49
CA ALA A 22 -5.69 -21.36 15.68
C ALA A 22 -5.09 -21.40 14.26
N PHE A 23 -3.81 -21.77 14.13
CA PHE A 23 -3.16 -21.98 12.83
C PHE A 23 -3.92 -22.99 11.96
N ASP A 24 -4.30 -24.14 12.51
CA ASP A 24 -5.00 -25.18 11.75
C ASP A 24 -6.43 -24.76 11.40
N GLN A 25 -7.09 -24.00 12.27
CA GLN A 25 -8.40 -23.41 11.98
C GLN A 25 -8.31 -22.43 10.80
N GLN A 26 -7.32 -21.53 10.80
CA GLN A 26 -7.11 -20.59 9.70
C GLN A 26 -6.77 -21.32 8.39
N ARG A 27 -5.90 -22.34 8.46
CA ARG A 27 -5.61 -23.21 7.31
C ARG A 27 -6.86 -23.87 6.74
N LYS A 28 -7.76 -24.36 7.60
CA LYS A 28 -9.04 -24.96 7.18
C LYS A 28 -9.97 -23.93 6.54
N ARG A 29 -10.11 -22.74 7.14
CA ARG A 29 -10.93 -21.66 6.58
C ARG A 29 -10.45 -21.26 5.19
N LEU A 30 -9.15 -21.00 5.04
CA LEU A 30 -8.54 -20.70 3.73
C LEU A 30 -8.82 -21.79 2.68
N LEU A 31 -8.79 -23.07 3.08
CA LEU A 31 -9.11 -24.16 2.18
C LEU A 31 -10.59 -24.19 1.77
N GLU A 32 -11.51 -23.95 2.70
CA GLU A 32 -12.95 -23.90 2.39
C GLU A 32 -13.30 -22.66 1.53
N ASP A 33 -12.71 -21.52 1.84
CA ASP A 33 -12.85 -20.30 1.04
C ASP A 33 -12.29 -20.52 -0.37
N PHE A 34 -11.16 -21.22 -0.48
CA PHE A 34 -10.62 -21.60 -1.78
C PHE A 34 -11.60 -22.50 -2.55
N LYS A 35 -12.14 -23.57 -1.94
CA LYS A 35 -13.09 -24.48 -2.62
C LYS A 35 -14.33 -23.79 -3.18
N THR A 36 -14.79 -22.72 -2.51
CA THR A 36 -15.96 -21.94 -2.95
C THR A 36 -15.61 -20.82 -3.94
N SER A 37 -14.33 -20.44 -4.00
CA SER A 37 -13.84 -19.36 -4.86
C SER A 37 -13.88 -19.66 -6.36
N GLU A 38 -13.77 -18.60 -7.16
CA GLU A 38 -13.63 -18.69 -8.61
C GLU A 38 -12.31 -19.33 -9.03
N ALA A 39 -11.22 -19.08 -8.29
CA ALA A 39 -9.91 -19.69 -8.57
C ALA A 39 -9.98 -21.23 -8.54
N HIS A 40 -10.73 -21.81 -7.60
CA HIS A 40 -10.95 -23.26 -7.57
C HIS A 40 -11.79 -23.75 -8.75
N LYS A 41 -12.82 -23.01 -9.18
CA LYS A 41 -13.59 -23.36 -10.40
C LYS A 41 -12.70 -23.33 -11.64
N ASN A 42 -11.85 -22.32 -11.76
CA ASN A 42 -10.89 -22.17 -12.86
C ASN A 42 -9.84 -23.30 -12.85
N LEU A 43 -9.37 -23.68 -11.66
CA LEU A 43 -8.47 -24.83 -11.47
C LEU A 43 -9.14 -26.13 -11.96
N LEU A 44 -10.38 -26.40 -11.54
CA LEU A 44 -11.13 -27.59 -11.95
C LEU A 44 -11.37 -27.63 -13.46
N LEU A 45 -11.73 -26.50 -14.07
CA LEU A 45 -11.93 -26.42 -15.51
C LEU A 45 -10.63 -26.72 -16.26
N LYS A 46 -9.50 -26.13 -15.85
CA LYS A 46 -8.20 -26.37 -16.46
C LYS A 46 -7.75 -27.83 -16.28
N LEU A 47 -8.01 -28.44 -15.11
CA LEU A 47 -7.81 -29.86 -14.87
C LEU A 47 -8.60 -30.75 -15.83
N GLN A 48 -9.89 -30.46 -16.01
CA GLN A 48 -10.76 -31.21 -16.92
C GLN A 48 -10.25 -31.12 -18.35
N MET A 49 -9.91 -29.92 -18.83
CA MET A 49 -9.35 -29.74 -20.18
C MET A 49 -8.02 -30.50 -20.37
N MET A 50 -7.14 -30.48 -19.38
CA MET A 50 -5.88 -31.24 -19.43
C MET A 50 -6.14 -32.74 -19.49
N LEU A 51 -7.07 -33.25 -18.68
CA LEU A 51 -7.45 -34.66 -18.67
C LEU A 51 -8.05 -35.08 -20.00
N ASP A 52 -9.00 -34.31 -20.54
CA ASP A 52 -9.65 -34.58 -21.82
C ASP A 52 -8.62 -34.64 -22.96
N ASN A 53 -7.67 -33.71 -22.98
CA ASN A 53 -6.58 -33.72 -23.96
C ASN A 53 -5.70 -34.96 -23.80
N LYS A 54 -5.41 -35.40 -22.56
CA LYS A 54 -4.61 -36.61 -22.33
C LYS A 54 -5.35 -37.88 -22.76
N VAL A 55 -6.64 -37.98 -22.48
CA VAL A 55 -7.48 -39.12 -22.89
C VAL A 55 -7.64 -39.17 -24.40
N LYS A 56 -7.77 -38.02 -25.08
CA LYS A 56 -7.78 -37.97 -26.56
C LYS A 56 -6.47 -38.46 -27.16
N ASN A 57 -5.34 -38.10 -26.53
CA ASN A 57 -4.00 -38.49 -27.01
C ASN A 57 -3.66 -39.96 -26.69
N ASP A 58 -4.09 -40.47 -25.53
CA ASP A 58 -3.90 -41.85 -25.12
C ASP A 58 -5.18 -42.40 -24.44
N PRO A 59 -6.11 -42.97 -25.21
CA PRO A 59 -7.34 -43.56 -24.67
C PRO A 59 -7.08 -44.75 -23.73
N SER A 60 -5.91 -45.39 -23.83
CA SER A 60 -5.55 -46.55 -23.00
C SER A 60 -5.40 -46.18 -21.52
N ILE A 61 -5.24 -44.89 -21.20
CA ILE A 61 -5.23 -44.38 -19.81
C ILE A 61 -6.51 -44.77 -19.08
N LEU A 62 -7.67 -44.77 -19.76
CA LEU A 62 -8.95 -45.15 -19.17
C LEU A 62 -9.04 -46.63 -18.81
N ALA A 63 -8.26 -47.48 -19.49
CA ALA A 63 -8.16 -48.90 -19.19
C ALA A 63 -7.21 -49.22 -18.02
N LYS A 64 -6.45 -48.23 -17.52
CA LYS A 64 -5.56 -48.39 -16.37
C LYS A 64 -6.36 -48.30 -15.06
N ASN A 65 -5.88 -48.99 -14.02
CA ASN A 65 -6.46 -48.88 -12.68
C ASN A 65 -6.52 -47.41 -12.22
N ARG A 66 -7.63 -47.02 -11.57
CA ARG A 66 -7.90 -45.64 -11.10
C ARG A 66 -6.71 -45.02 -10.35
N GLY A 67 -6.04 -45.79 -9.49
CA GLY A 67 -4.85 -45.31 -8.75
C GLY A 67 -3.64 -45.03 -9.64
N LYS A 68 -3.37 -45.86 -10.65
CA LYS A 68 -2.26 -45.64 -11.61
C LYS A 68 -2.54 -44.43 -12.49
N MET A 69 -3.80 -44.24 -12.90
CA MET A 69 -4.23 -43.06 -13.63
C MET A 69 -4.03 -41.78 -12.80
N GLY A 70 -4.49 -41.77 -11.55
CA GLY A 70 -4.30 -40.63 -10.64
C GLY A 70 -2.83 -40.26 -10.46
N ALA A 71 -1.96 -41.25 -10.29
CA ALA A 71 -0.52 -41.04 -10.17
C ALA A 71 0.10 -40.43 -11.44
N LEU A 72 -0.30 -40.90 -12.63
CA LEU A 72 0.17 -40.34 -13.90
C LEU A 72 -0.26 -38.87 -14.08
N ILE A 73 -1.51 -38.56 -13.77
CA ILE A 73 -2.04 -37.19 -13.83
C ILE A 73 -1.31 -36.28 -12.84
N GLN A 74 -1.12 -36.74 -11.60
CA GLN A 74 -0.40 -35.99 -10.57
C GLN A 74 1.05 -35.72 -10.98
N GLY A 75 1.76 -36.73 -11.49
CA GLY A 75 3.14 -36.58 -11.95
C GLY A 75 3.26 -35.58 -13.10
N GLU A 76 2.32 -35.59 -14.05
CA GLU A 76 2.28 -34.62 -15.15
C GLU A 76 2.06 -33.19 -14.64
N ILE A 77 1.11 -32.98 -13.73
CA ILE A 77 0.83 -31.65 -13.16
C ILE A 77 2.08 -31.06 -12.48
N VAL A 78 2.78 -31.88 -11.69
CA VAL A 78 4.00 -31.46 -10.99
C VAL A 78 5.13 -31.17 -11.98
N ASN A 79 5.33 -32.04 -12.98
CA ASN A 79 6.40 -31.87 -13.97
C ASN A 79 6.18 -30.64 -14.87
N GLN A 80 4.94 -30.36 -15.28
CA GLN A 80 4.63 -29.17 -16.07
C GLN A 80 4.86 -27.88 -15.29
N HIS A 81 4.59 -27.88 -13.99
CA HIS A 81 4.86 -26.72 -13.14
C HIS A 81 6.36 -26.42 -13.01
N SER A 82 7.22 -27.44 -13.06
CA SER A 82 8.69 -27.25 -12.97
C SER A 82 9.36 -26.98 -14.32
N ALA A 83 8.80 -27.45 -15.44
CA ALA A 83 9.47 -27.44 -16.75
C ALA A 83 9.21 -26.16 -17.57
N THR A 84 8.03 -25.57 -17.44
CA THR A 84 7.66 -24.35 -18.16
C THR A 84 7.41 -23.25 -17.14
N ASN A 85 8.20 -22.17 -17.18
CA ASN A 85 7.94 -20.94 -16.41
C ASN A 85 6.61 -20.27 -16.77
N GLU A 86 5.82 -20.83 -17.70
CA GLU A 86 4.41 -20.49 -17.85
C GLU A 86 3.63 -20.93 -16.61
N ALA A 87 2.64 -20.13 -16.23
CA ALA A 87 1.72 -20.44 -15.14
C ALA A 87 0.95 -21.74 -15.44
N GLY A 88 1.58 -22.87 -15.09
CA GLY A 88 0.99 -24.20 -15.13
C GLY A 88 -0.27 -24.26 -14.27
N LEU A 89 -0.88 -25.44 -14.18
CA LEU A 89 -2.10 -25.61 -13.40
C LEU A 89 -1.98 -25.07 -11.95
N LEU A 90 -0.83 -25.30 -11.31
CA LEU A 90 -0.56 -24.81 -9.94
C LEU A 90 -0.38 -23.28 -9.86
N GLY A 91 -0.05 -22.61 -10.96
CA GLY A 91 0.07 -21.15 -10.98
C GLY A 91 -1.24 -20.42 -10.71
N ILE A 92 -2.39 -21.07 -10.89
CA ILE A 92 -3.70 -20.53 -10.46
C ILE A 92 -3.76 -20.48 -8.93
N VAL A 93 -3.28 -21.53 -8.26
CA VAL A 93 -3.26 -21.64 -6.81
C VAL A 93 -2.23 -20.69 -6.22
N ASP A 94 -1.05 -20.58 -6.82
CA ASP A 94 0.00 -19.67 -6.37
C ASP A 94 -0.46 -18.21 -6.41
N LYS A 95 -1.16 -17.80 -7.48
CA LYS A 95 -1.76 -16.47 -7.57
C LYS A 95 -2.81 -16.22 -6.49
N ASP A 96 -3.72 -17.19 -6.26
CA ASP A 96 -4.74 -17.07 -5.22
C ASP A 96 -4.12 -16.94 -3.81
N ILE A 97 -3.07 -17.72 -3.54
CA ILE A 97 -2.28 -17.61 -2.30
C ILE A 97 -1.63 -16.23 -2.20
N GLN A 98 -1.00 -15.75 -3.26
CA GLN A 98 -0.34 -14.45 -3.27
C GLN A 98 -1.34 -13.34 -2.95
N GLU A 99 -2.48 -13.30 -3.65
CA GLU A 99 -3.49 -12.24 -3.48
C GLU A 99 -4.18 -12.31 -2.11
N LYS A 100 -4.62 -13.51 -1.67
CA LYS A 100 -5.45 -13.64 -0.47
C LYS A 100 -4.67 -13.77 0.83
N ILE A 101 -3.42 -14.20 0.78
CA ILE A 101 -2.61 -14.47 1.98
C ILE A 101 -1.43 -13.51 2.05
N ILE A 102 -0.60 -13.48 1.01
CA ILE A 102 0.68 -12.74 1.06
C ILE A 102 0.43 -11.24 0.97
N GLU A 103 -0.36 -10.80 0.00
CA GLU A 103 -0.64 -9.39 -0.29
C GLU A 103 -1.87 -8.85 0.43
N SER A 104 -2.70 -9.73 1.00
CA SER A 104 -3.91 -9.35 1.73
C SER A 104 -3.58 -8.63 3.04
N PRO A 105 -3.89 -7.32 3.17
CA PRO A 105 -3.68 -6.60 4.43
C PRO A 105 -4.62 -7.10 5.52
N ASN A 106 -5.85 -7.49 5.16
CA ASN A 106 -6.84 -8.00 6.09
C ASN A 106 -6.37 -9.31 6.74
N PHE A 107 -5.76 -10.21 5.95
CA PHE A 107 -5.22 -11.45 6.48
C PHE A 107 -4.04 -11.21 7.43
N ARG A 108 -3.15 -10.28 7.09
CA ARG A 108 -2.04 -9.87 7.98
C ARG A 108 -2.56 -9.32 9.31
N LEU A 109 -3.53 -8.41 9.28
CA LEU A 109 -4.14 -7.83 10.49
C LEU A 109 -4.82 -8.89 11.36
N LEU A 110 -5.50 -9.86 10.74
CA LEU A 110 -6.11 -10.98 11.45
C LEU A 110 -5.06 -11.79 12.23
N ILE A 111 -3.99 -12.21 11.54
CA ILE A 111 -2.91 -12.98 12.18
C ILE A 111 -2.20 -12.17 13.26
N GLU A 112 -1.97 -10.87 13.05
CA GLU A 112 -1.40 -9.99 14.06
C GLU A 112 -2.28 -9.92 15.31
N SER A 113 -3.61 -9.82 15.16
CA SER A 113 -4.55 -9.78 16.29
C SER A 113 -4.51 -11.09 17.09
N GLU A 114 -4.43 -12.24 16.41
CA GLU A 114 -4.35 -13.55 17.05
C GLU A 114 -3.02 -13.73 17.80
N ILE A 115 -1.90 -13.29 17.21
CA ILE A 115 -0.58 -13.34 17.86
C ILE A 115 -0.54 -12.40 19.07
N LYS A 116 -1.15 -11.21 18.97
CA LYS A 116 -1.26 -10.27 20.12
C LYS A 116 -2.07 -10.89 21.26
N ASP A 117 -3.20 -11.54 20.96
CA ASP A 117 -4.02 -12.23 21.95
C ASP A 117 -3.27 -13.39 22.62
N ILE A 118 -2.52 -14.18 21.83
CA ILE A 118 -1.67 -15.23 22.37
C ILE A 118 -0.59 -14.64 23.28
N ARG A 119 0.11 -13.59 22.85
CA ARG A 119 1.14 -12.93 23.65
C ARG A 119 0.56 -12.42 24.96
N ARG A 120 -0.61 -11.79 24.92
CA ARG A 120 -1.35 -11.34 26.10
C ARG A 120 -1.66 -12.49 27.06
N LYS A 121 -2.21 -13.61 26.55
CA LYS A 121 -2.52 -14.80 27.35
C LYS A 121 -1.27 -15.41 27.98
N VAL A 122 -0.15 -15.43 27.25
CA VAL A 122 1.15 -15.91 27.73
C VAL A 122 1.71 -15.00 28.84
N LEU A 123 1.45 -13.69 28.76
CA LEU A 123 1.79 -12.71 29.81
C LEU A 123 0.83 -12.73 31.00
N GLY A 124 -0.24 -13.52 30.96
CA GLY A 124 -1.23 -13.61 32.05
C GLY A 124 -2.11 -12.38 32.19
N ILE A 125 -2.21 -11.53 31.16
CA ILE A 125 -3.03 -10.31 31.20
C ILE A 125 -4.51 -10.68 31.04
N SER A 126 -5.29 -10.49 32.10
CA SER A 126 -6.73 -10.80 32.16
C SER A 126 -7.55 -10.03 31.13
N ASP A 127 -8.66 -10.63 30.67
CA ASP A 127 -9.70 -10.08 29.76
C ASP A 127 -10.02 -8.60 30.02
N GLU A 128 -10.19 -8.26 31.30
CA GLU A 128 -10.47 -6.90 31.79
C GLU A 128 -9.28 -5.93 31.68
N ASP A 129 -8.06 -6.37 31.95
CA ASP A 129 -6.89 -5.50 32.02
C ASP A 129 -6.42 -5.05 30.64
N TYR A 130 -6.46 -5.93 29.64
CA TYR A 130 -6.16 -5.54 28.25
C TYR A 130 -7.22 -4.60 27.68
N LYS A 131 -8.49 -4.80 28.05
CA LYS A 131 -9.57 -3.93 27.57
C LYS A 131 -9.35 -2.50 28.06
N LYS A 132 -8.95 -2.34 29.32
CA LYS A 132 -8.52 -1.04 29.88
C LYS A 132 -7.29 -0.48 29.16
N MET A 133 -6.26 -1.29 28.91
CA MET A 133 -5.06 -0.83 28.19
C MET A 133 -5.36 -0.39 26.76
N VAL A 134 -6.21 -1.12 26.03
CA VAL A 134 -6.62 -0.77 24.68
C VAL A 134 -7.44 0.52 24.67
N GLU A 135 -8.39 0.66 25.60
CA GLU A 135 -9.22 1.86 25.72
C GLU A 135 -8.40 3.10 26.14
N GLU A 136 -7.37 2.91 26.98
CA GLU A 136 -6.43 3.96 27.36
C GLU A 136 -5.52 4.37 26.19
N GLU A 137 -4.99 3.40 25.44
CA GLU A 137 -4.20 3.66 24.22
C GLU A 137 -5.01 4.37 23.13
N GLU A 138 -6.28 3.98 22.93
CA GLU A 138 -7.18 4.65 22.00
C GLU A 138 -7.50 6.08 22.44
N ASN A 139 -7.78 6.30 23.72
CA ASN A 139 -8.00 7.63 24.27
C ASN A 139 -6.77 8.53 24.17
N GLU A 140 -5.57 7.99 24.37
CA GLU A 140 -4.33 8.74 24.19
C GLU A 140 -4.10 9.12 22.72
N LYS A 141 -4.33 8.19 21.78
CA LYS A 141 -4.26 8.48 20.34
C LYS A 141 -5.27 9.56 19.95
N LEU A 142 -6.49 9.50 20.48
CA LEU A 142 -7.52 10.50 20.20
C LEU A 142 -7.10 11.89 20.71
N LYS A 143 -6.61 11.96 21.95
CA LYS A 143 -6.10 13.21 22.54
C LYS A 143 -4.94 13.79 21.74
N MET A 144 -3.99 12.94 21.34
CA MET A 144 -2.82 13.35 20.56
C MET A 144 -3.22 13.85 19.17
N GLN A 145 -4.20 13.21 18.53
CA GLN A 145 -4.74 13.64 17.24
C GLN A 145 -5.50 14.96 17.37
N GLU A 146 -6.28 15.15 18.44
CA GLU A 146 -7.00 16.40 18.68
C GLU A 146 -6.04 17.57 18.96
N GLU A 147 -4.99 17.33 19.76
CA GLU A 147 -3.94 18.32 20.03
C GLU A 147 -3.17 18.68 18.75
N ALA A 148 -2.79 17.69 17.95
CA ALA A 148 -2.16 17.92 16.65
C ALA A 148 -3.06 18.76 15.73
N ARG A 149 -4.37 18.49 15.73
CA ARG A 149 -5.35 19.27 14.95
C ARG A 149 -5.45 20.71 15.45
N ARG A 150 -5.53 20.92 16.77
CA ARG A 150 -5.57 22.27 17.39
C ARG A 150 -4.31 23.06 17.05
N LYS A 151 -3.14 22.44 17.16
CA LYS A 151 -1.85 23.07 16.83
C LYS A 151 -1.71 23.38 15.34
N ALA A 152 -2.26 22.54 14.46
CA ALA A 152 -2.32 22.81 13.02
C ALA A 152 -3.23 24.00 12.71
N THR A 153 -4.40 24.10 13.36
CA THR A 153 -5.31 25.24 13.17
C THR A 153 -4.72 26.57 13.68
N GLU A 154 -4.03 26.54 14.82
CA GLU A 154 -3.38 27.72 15.39
C GLU A 154 -2.24 28.23 14.49
N ARG A 155 -1.39 27.32 13.99
CA ARG A 155 -0.35 27.66 13.00
C ARG A 155 -0.92 28.28 11.74
N ALA A 156 -2.03 27.75 11.23
CA ALA A 156 -2.69 28.28 10.04
C ALA A 156 -3.31 29.67 10.29
N GLN A 157 -3.78 29.96 11.51
CA GLN A 157 -4.25 31.29 11.89
C GLN A 157 -3.10 32.28 12.04
N GLU A 158 -2.02 31.91 12.73
CA GLU A 158 -0.84 32.77 12.86
C GLU A 158 -0.22 33.13 11.50
N GLU A 159 -0.19 32.18 10.57
CA GLU A 159 0.32 32.41 9.22
C GLU A 159 -0.57 33.42 8.46
N ARG A 160 -1.90 33.29 8.56
CA ARG A 160 -2.84 34.28 8.00
C ARG A 160 -2.67 35.66 8.62
N ASP A 161 -2.53 35.74 9.93
CA ASP A 161 -2.35 37.01 10.65
C ASP A 161 -1.01 37.68 10.32
N ARG A 162 0.04 36.90 10.03
CA ARG A 162 1.33 37.42 9.55
C ARG A 162 1.20 37.94 8.13
N GLU A 163 0.58 37.18 7.23
CA GLU A 163 0.34 37.63 5.86
C GLU A 163 -0.48 38.93 5.81
N GLU A 164 -1.49 39.06 6.68
CA GLU A 164 -2.32 40.27 6.76
C GLU A 164 -1.50 41.46 7.27
N ARG A 165 -0.68 41.26 8.31
CA ARG A 165 0.26 42.29 8.80
C ARG A 165 1.26 42.72 7.73
N ASP A 166 1.82 41.77 6.99
CA ASP A 166 2.77 42.06 5.92
C ASP A 166 2.10 42.82 4.76
N ARG A 167 0.85 42.47 4.41
CA ARG A 167 0.03 43.23 3.45
C ARG A 167 -0.23 44.65 3.91
N ASP A 168 -0.57 44.86 5.18
CA ASP A 168 -0.82 46.18 5.75
C ASP A 168 0.45 47.06 5.77
N ILE A 169 1.60 46.47 6.08
CA ILE A 169 2.89 47.15 6.05
C ILE A 169 3.24 47.53 4.60
N ALA A 170 3.05 46.62 3.64
CA ALA A 170 3.25 46.90 2.22
C ALA A 170 2.33 48.02 1.71
N TYR A 171 1.06 48.01 2.12
CA TYR A 171 0.08 49.05 1.78
C TYR A 171 0.48 50.42 2.34
N LYS A 172 0.92 50.49 3.61
CA LYS A 172 1.37 51.74 4.26
C LYS A 172 2.68 52.27 3.66
N ASN A 173 3.59 51.39 3.26
CA ASN A 173 4.86 51.79 2.63
C ASN A 173 4.65 52.39 1.23
N ASN A 174 3.67 51.89 0.47
CA ASN A 174 3.31 52.45 -0.83
C ASN A 174 2.65 53.84 -0.75
N PHE A 175 2.13 54.25 0.41
CA PHE A 175 1.54 55.59 0.59
C PHE A 175 2.57 56.66 1.02
N LYS A 176 3.72 56.25 1.58
CA LYS A 176 4.78 57.17 2.04
C LYS A 176 5.73 57.65 0.92
N VAL A 177 5.63 57.10 -0.30
CA VAL A 177 6.42 57.51 -1.47
C VAL A 177 5.59 58.36 -2.43
N LYS A 178 4.96 59.44 -1.94
CA LYS A 178 4.56 60.58 -2.77
C LYS A 178 4.75 61.89 -1.99
N LYS A 179 6.00 62.30 -1.79
CA LYS A 179 6.33 63.73 -1.85
C LYS A 179 6.78 63.99 -3.29
N PRO A 180 6.06 64.77 -4.11
CA PRO A 180 6.55 65.12 -5.43
C PRO A 180 7.82 65.96 -5.23
N ALA A 181 8.97 65.41 -5.61
CA ALA A 181 10.19 66.19 -5.72
C ALA A 181 9.96 67.23 -6.82
N SER A 182 9.84 68.50 -6.45
CA SER A 182 9.80 69.64 -7.36
C SER A 182 11.15 69.76 -8.07
N LYS A 183 11.35 69.01 -9.15
CA LYS A 183 12.45 69.23 -10.08
C LYS A 183 12.01 70.30 -11.09
N PRO A 184 12.80 71.38 -11.30
CA PRO A 184 12.45 72.39 -12.28
C PRO A 184 12.45 71.77 -13.68
N PHE A 185 11.31 71.86 -14.37
CA PHE A 185 11.16 71.47 -15.77
C PHE A 185 12.15 72.28 -16.63
N LYS A 186 13.15 71.60 -17.22
CA LYS A 186 13.89 72.14 -18.38
C LYS A 186 13.19 71.65 -19.64
N ALA A 187 12.73 72.58 -20.47
CA ALA A 187 12.06 72.28 -21.72
C ALA A 187 12.99 71.48 -22.67
N PRO A 188 12.49 70.45 -23.37
CA PRO A 188 13.30 69.67 -24.30
C PRO A 188 13.74 70.52 -25.50
N ARG A 189 15.05 70.57 -25.75
CA ARG A 189 15.64 71.23 -26.91
C ARG A 189 15.47 70.32 -28.13
N ILE A 190 14.49 70.62 -28.98
CA ILE A 190 14.24 69.90 -30.23
C ILE A 190 15.44 70.11 -31.15
N LYS A 191 16.18 69.03 -31.48
CA LYS A 191 17.21 69.02 -32.52
C LYS A 191 16.61 68.33 -33.75
N PHE A 192 16.37 69.11 -34.80
CA PHE A 192 16.12 68.56 -36.14
C PHE A 192 17.48 68.15 -36.74
N ALA A 193 17.64 66.87 -37.06
CA ALA A 193 18.68 66.39 -37.94
C ALA A 193 18.10 65.28 -38.80
N ALA A 194 18.41 65.36 -40.09
CA ALA A 194 17.78 64.66 -41.18
C ALA A 194 18.13 63.16 -41.24
N ARG A 195 17.23 62.47 -41.94
CA ARG A 195 17.19 61.06 -42.36
C ARG A 195 18.39 60.66 -43.23
N ASP A 196 19.02 59.54 -42.89
CA ASP A 196 19.69 58.55 -43.78
C ASP A 196 20.16 57.40 -42.86
N GLY A 197 20.07 56.09 -43.13
CA GLY A 197 19.59 55.23 -44.20
C GLY A 197 19.97 53.78 -43.83
N ARG A 198 19.23 52.78 -44.36
CA ARG A 198 19.54 51.33 -44.51
C ARG A 198 19.66 50.44 -43.23
N GLU A 199 18.78 49.44 -43.09
CA GLU A 199 18.97 47.97 -43.34
C GLU A 199 19.85 47.33 -42.23
N ASP A 200 19.53 46.24 -41.52
CA ASP A 200 18.96 44.95 -41.92
C ASP A 200 18.36 44.16 -40.72
N ASP A 201 17.58 43.16 -41.12
CA ASP A 201 16.90 42.07 -40.40
C ASP A 201 17.71 41.28 -39.34
N LYS A 202 17.01 40.80 -38.30
CA LYS A 202 16.99 39.37 -37.89
C LYS A 202 15.95 39.04 -36.82
N GLU A 203 15.17 38.00 -37.12
CA GLU A 203 14.04 37.42 -36.39
C GLU A 203 14.40 36.76 -35.02
N PRO A 204 13.40 36.55 -34.13
CA PRO A 204 13.56 35.86 -32.85
C PRO A 204 13.46 34.32 -32.97
N ARG A 205 14.30 33.58 -32.22
CA ARG A 205 14.24 32.11 -32.12
C ARG A 205 13.13 31.65 -31.16
N PRO A 206 12.41 30.56 -31.47
CA PRO A 206 11.36 30.01 -30.62
C PRO A 206 11.90 29.03 -29.55
N LEU A 207 11.16 28.95 -28.43
CA LEU A 207 11.31 27.98 -27.36
C LEU A 207 10.96 26.58 -27.84
N MET A 208 11.91 25.64 -27.68
CA MET A 208 11.66 24.20 -27.74
C MET A 208 11.44 23.68 -26.32
N TYR A 209 10.41 22.85 -26.16
CA TYR A 209 10.11 22.06 -24.97
C TYR A 209 11.22 21.05 -24.66
#